data_AF-A0A7V8XG81-F1
#
_entry.id   AF-A0A7V8XG81-F1
#
_cell.length_a   1.000
_cell.length_b   1.000
_cell.length_c   1.000
_cell.angle_alpha   90.00
_cell.angle_beta   90.00
_cell.angle_gamma   90.00
#
_symmetry.space_group_name_H-M   'P 1'
#
loop_
_entity.id
_entity.type
_entity.pdbx_description
1 polymer ?
#
loop_
_entity_poly.entity_id
_entity_poly.type
_entity_poly.pdbx_seq_one_letter_code
_entity_poly.pdbx_strand_id
1 'polypeptide(L)'
;MVEDAWNYTSGDDYTLEFLGYRFSFGTRDFEERVGAAAVKLGLVASNDLEDEEVADLVELAADGRIAAARSTLGSYLVRHWERLALVEGESLVYWLRKLVFRGAYLDHRVKEGLLEVAWDEDNAEFAYAEPSGGRALLELAPTPSWHALQFPRD
;
A
#
# COMPACT_ATOMS: atom_id res chain seq x y z
N MET A 1 -22.32 -20.43 -8.80
CA MET A 1 -22.05 -18.98 -8.76
C MET A 1 -21.18 -18.75 -7.53
N VAL A 2 -19.86 -18.68 -7.70
CA VAL A 2 -18.91 -18.45 -6.62
C VAL A 2 -17.85 -17.51 -7.18
N GLU A 3 -18.17 -16.22 -7.26
CA GLU A 3 -17.24 -15.17 -7.73
C GLU A 3 -16.88 -14.16 -6.64
N ASP A 4 -17.57 -14.15 -5.49
CA ASP A 4 -17.38 -13.11 -4.45
C ASP A 4 -16.56 -13.53 -3.23
N ALA A 5 -16.18 -14.81 -3.09
CA ALA A 5 -15.51 -15.31 -1.89
C ALA A 5 -14.05 -14.86 -1.72
N TRP A 6 -13.52 -14.05 -2.64
CA TRP A 6 -12.11 -13.62 -2.66
C TRP A 6 -11.91 -12.10 -2.70
N ASN A 7 -12.99 -11.32 -2.73
CA ASN A 7 -12.93 -9.87 -2.92
C ASN A 7 -13.02 -9.18 -1.55
N TYR A 8 -11.92 -8.55 -1.12
CA TYR A 8 -11.91 -7.75 0.11
C TYR A 8 -12.87 -6.56 -0.02
N THR A 9 -13.62 -6.30 1.04
CA THR A 9 -14.49 -5.13 1.16
C THR A 9 -14.32 -4.48 2.53
N SER A 10 -13.95 -3.21 2.56
CA SER A 10 -14.02 -2.35 3.77
C SER A 10 -15.00 -1.18 3.62
N GLY A 11 -15.48 -0.92 2.40
CA GLY A 11 -16.44 0.12 2.04
C GLY A 11 -16.60 0.19 0.52
N ASP A 12 -17.26 1.24 0.00
CA ASP A 12 -17.63 1.39 -1.42
C ASP A 12 -17.14 2.69 -2.09
N ASP A 13 -16.32 3.49 -1.40
CA ASP A 13 -15.80 4.76 -1.90
C ASP A 13 -14.77 4.59 -3.03
N TYR A 14 -13.89 3.59 -2.90
CA TYR A 14 -12.84 3.28 -3.88
C TYR A 14 -12.95 1.83 -4.33
N THR A 15 -13.12 1.59 -5.63
CA THR A 15 -13.06 0.25 -6.23
C THR A 15 -11.88 0.15 -7.17
N LEU A 16 -10.99 -0.81 -6.91
CA LEU A 16 -9.81 -1.02 -7.74
C LEU A 16 -9.73 -2.47 -8.21
N GLU A 17 -9.28 -2.63 -9.45
CA GLU A 17 -8.96 -3.94 -10.03
C GLU A 17 -7.45 -4.11 -10.14
N PHE A 18 -6.94 -5.21 -9.60
CA PHE A 18 -5.51 -5.50 -9.61
C PHE A 18 -5.25 -6.99 -9.64
N LEU A 19 -4.39 -7.41 -10.58
CA LEU A 19 -4.04 -8.81 -10.81
C LEU A 19 -5.27 -9.74 -10.96
N GLY A 20 -6.37 -9.24 -11.52
CA GLY A 20 -7.60 -10.01 -11.75
C GLY A 20 -8.55 -10.09 -10.55
N TYR A 21 -8.25 -9.39 -9.45
CA TYR A 21 -9.11 -9.29 -8.28
C TYR A 21 -9.72 -7.89 -8.18
N ARG A 22 -10.92 -7.80 -7.60
CA ARG A 22 -11.59 -6.54 -7.31
C ARG A 22 -11.62 -6.32 -5.80
N PHE A 23 -11.15 -5.16 -5.37
CA PHE A 23 -11.17 -4.76 -3.97
C PHE A 23 -11.96 -3.47 -3.83
N SER A 24 -12.80 -3.40 -2.80
CA SER A 24 -13.58 -2.21 -2.48
C SER A 24 -13.17 -1.69 -1.11
N PHE A 25 -12.85 -0.40 -1.05
CA PHE A 25 -12.33 0.26 0.13
C PHE A 25 -13.24 1.41 0.55
N GLY A 26 -13.43 1.56 1.85
CA GLY A 26 -13.90 2.82 2.42
C GLY A 26 -12.79 3.85 2.40
N THR A 27 -13.15 5.13 2.39
CA THR A 27 -12.20 6.27 2.26
C THR A 27 -11.03 6.17 3.23
N ARG A 28 -11.35 6.05 4.53
CA ARG A 28 -10.33 5.98 5.59
C ARG A 28 -9.37 4.80 5.45
N ASP A 29 -9.90 3.61 5.14
CA ASP A 29 -9.07 2.41 4.99
C ASP A 29 -8.16 2.51 3.76
N PHE A 30 -8.65 3.11 2.66
CA PHE A 30 -7.83 3.34 1.48
C PHE A 30 -6.70 4.36 1.76
N GLU A 31 -7.02 5.48 2.41
CA GLU A 31 -6.07 6.52 2.82
C GLU A 31 -4.96 5.96 3.72
N GLU A 32 -5.34 5.26 4.80
CA GLU A 32 -4.39 4.65 5.74
C GLU A 32 -3.46 3.64 5.04
N ARG A 33 -3.99 2.82 4.12
CA ARG A 33 -3.20 1.84 3.36
C ARG A 33 -2.25 2.49 2.37
N VAL A 34 -2.70 3.53 1.66
CA VAL A 34 -1.86 4.25 0.70
C VAL A 34 -0.72 4.97 1.42
N GLY A 35 -1.00 5.63 2.55
CA GLY A 35 0.04 6.24 3.38
C GLY A 35 1.05 5.22 3.89
N ALA A 36 0.59 4.08 4.43
CA ALA A 36 1.47 3.01 4.87
C ALA A 36 2.33 2.42 3.73
N ALA A 37 1.77 2.28 2.53
CA ALA A 37 2.50 1.85 1.35
C ALA A 37 3.60 2.86 0.95
N ALA A 38 3.31 4.15 1.00
CA ALA A 38 4.28 5.21 0.69
C ALA A 38 5.46 5.21 1.68
N VAL A 39 5.18 5.01 2.98
CA VAL A 39 6.22 4.84 4.01
C VAL A 39 7.06 3.59 3.74
N LYS A 40 6.41 2.45 3.46
CA LYS A 40 7.10 1.18 3.21
C LYS A 40 8.00 1.23 1.97
N LEU A 41 7.64 2.03 0.96
CA LEU A 41 8.48 2.29 -0.21
C LEU A 41 9.60 3.29 0.07
N GLY A 42 9.62 3.93 1.25
CA GLY A 42 10.56 5.01 1.57
C GLY A 42 10.30 6.29 0.78
N LEU A 43 9.15 6.43 0.12
CA LEU A 43 8.77 7.64 -0.63
C LEU A 43 8.55 8.82 0.32
N VAL A 44 8.03 8.54 1.52
CA VAL A 44 7.87 9.49 2.63
C VAL A 44 8.49 8.88 3.89
N ALA A 45 8.92 9.73 4.83
CA ALA A 45 9.64 9.29 6.03
C ALA A 45 8.73 8.62 7.07
N SER A 46 7.49 9.09 7.21
CA SER A 46 6.51 8.59 8.18
C SER A 46 5.09 8.73 7.63
N ASN A 47 4.13 8.14 8.35
CA ASN A 47 2.70 8.25 8.05
C ASN A 47 2.05 9.51 8.68
N ASP A 48 2.87 10.42 9.21
CA ASP A 48 2.42 11.74 9.66
C ASP A 48 2.28 12.65 8.42
N LEU A 49 1.21 12.40 7.69
CA LEU A 49 0.86 13.09 6.44
C LEU A 49 -0.36 13.97 6.67
N GLU A 50 -0.31 15.17 6.11
CA GLU A 50 -1.47 16.06 6.09
C GLU A 50 -2.54 15.53 5.13
N ASP A 51 -3.80 15.91 5.33
CA ASP A 51 -4.93 15.43 4.52
C ASP A 51 -4.72 15.67 3.02
N GLU A 52 -4.11 16.80 2.64
CA GLU A 52 -3.80 17.11 1.24
C GLU A 52 -2.68 16.22 0.65
N GLU A 53 -1.70 15.83 1.47
CA GLU A 53 -0.63 14.90 1.09
C GLU A 53 -1.20 13.50 0.87
N VAL A 54 -2.08 13.06 1.77
CA VAL A 54 -2.80 11.79 1.64
C VAL A 54 -3.67 11.79 0.38
N ALA A 55 -4.42 12.86 0.13
CA ALA A 55 -5.27 12.98 -1.05
C ALA A 55 -4.48 12.88 -2.37
N ASP A 56 -3.29 13.49 -2.43
CA ASP A 56 -2.41 13.39 -3.61
C ASP A 56 -1.88 11.97 -3.81
N LEU A 57 -1.50 11.26 -2.74
CA LEU A 57 -1.09 9.85 -2.82
C LEU A 57 -2.26 8.92 -3.21
N VAL A 58 -3.45 9.19 -2.69
CA VAL A 58 -4.69 8.46 -3.01
C VAL A 58 -5.01 8.62 -4.49
N GLU A 59 -4.96 9.84 -5.02
CA GLU A 59 -5.16 10.09 -6.46
C GLU A 59 -4.08 9.36 -7.28
N LEU A 60 -2.81 9.44 -6.87
CA LEU A 60 -1.74 8.72 -7.55
C LEU A 60 -1.98 7.20 -7.56
N ALA A 61 -2.41 6.62 -6.44
CA ALA A 61 -2.70 5.20 -6.34
C ALA A 61 -3.94 4.81 -7.16
N ALA A 62 -5.02 5.59 -7.12
CA ALA A 62 -6.27 5.31 -7.82
C ALA A 62 -6.13 5.51 -9.34
N ASP A 63 -5.61 6.66 -9.76
CA ASP A 63 -5.62 7.09 -11.16
C ASP A 63 -4.28 6.87 -11.87
N GLY A 64 -3.21 6.59 -11.12
CA GLY A 64 -1.86 6.40 -11.65
C GLY A 64 -1.15 7.70 -12.01
N ARG A 65 -1.77 8.84 -11.71
CA ARG A 65 -1.25 10.19 -11.95
C ARG A 65 -1.93 11.17 -10.99
N ILE A 66 -1.30 12.32 -10.76
CA ILE A 66 -1.89 13.46 -10.07
C ILE A 66 -2.22 14.52 -11.12
N ALA A 67 -3.50 14.86 -11.28
CA ALA A 67 -3.96 15.87 -12.22
C ALA A 67 -3.68 17.29 -11.72
N ALA A 68 -3.92 17.53 -10.43
CA ALA A 68 -3.63 18.80 -9.77
C ALA A 68 -3.11 18.53 -8.35
N ALA A 69 -1.84 18.85 -8.12
CA ALA A 69 -1.23 18.70 -6.80
C ALA A 69 -1.91 19.63 -5.78
N ARG A 70 -2.28 19.07 -4.63
CA ARG A 70 -2.88 19.81 -3.51
C ARG A 70 -1.83 20.21 -2.48
N SER A 71 -0.78 19.41 -2.36
CA SER A 71 0.29 19.56 -1.37
C SER A 71 1.68 19.81 -1.97
N THR A 72 2.65 20.07 -1.11
CA THR A 72 4.08 20.10 -1.45
C THR A 72 4.58 18.72 -1.88
N LEU A 73 4.09 17.64 -1.25
CA LEU A 73 4.33 16.26 -1.68
C LEU A 73 3.82 16.02 -3.10
N GLY A 74 2.55 16.32 -3.39
CA GLY A 74 2.00 16.17 -4.73
C GLY A 74 2.76 16.98 -5.77
N SER A 75 3.15 18.21 -5.41
CA SER A 75 3.98 19.07 -6.27
C SER A 75 5.34 18.46 -6.54
N TYR A 76 5.97 17.86 -5.53
CA TYR A 76 7.22 17.12 -5.67
C TYR A 76 7.06 15.92 -6.61
N LEU A 77 6.04 15.08 -6.40
CA LEU A 77 5.77 13.89 -7.22
C LEU A 77 5.57 14.25 -8.70
N VAL A 78 4.78 15.28 -8.98
CA VAL A 78 4.52 15.76 -10.34
C VAL A 78 5.79 16.32 -10.98
N ARG A 79 6.54 17.16 -10.26
CA ARG A 79 7.76 17.81 -10.79
C ARG A 79 8.90 16.83 -11.05
N HIS A 80 9.00 15.77 -10.25
CA HIS A 80 10.09 14.78 -10.32
C HIS A 80 9.67 13.46 -10.96
N TRP A 81 8.51 13.43 -11.62
CA TRP A 81 7.89 12.20 -12.13
C TRP A 81 8.81 11.35 -13.00
N GLU A 82 9.60 11.94 -13.88
CA GLU A 82 10.54 11.21 -14.76
C GLU A 82 11.50 10.31 -13.98
N ARG A 83 11.93 10.75 -12.79
CA ARG A 83 12.87 10.02 -11.93
C ARG A 83 12.16 9.09 -10.95
N LEU A 84 10.94 9.45 -10.55
CA LEU A 84 10.16 8.70 -9.57
C LEU A 84 9.34 7.56 -10.17
N ALA A 85 8.87 7.69 -11.41
CA ALA A 85 7.94 6.74 -12.00
C ALA A 85 8.51 5.33 -12.11
N LEU A 86 9.83 5.22 -12.34
CA LEU A 86 10.55 3.97 -12.52
C LEU A 86 11.92 4.02 -11.84
N VAL A 87 12.13 3.19 -10.82
CA VAL A 87 13.40 3.06 -10.10
C VAL A 87 13.86 1.61 -10.22
N GLU A 88 15.07 1.38 -10.74
CA GLU A 88 15.65 0.04 -10.94
C GLU A 88 14.73 -0.94 -11.72
N GLY A 89 13.88 -0.42 -12.61
CA GLY A 89 12.91 -1.20 -13.38
C GLY A 89 11.57 -1.41 -12.67
N GLU A 90 11.42 -0.90 -11.45
CA GLU A 90 10.21 -1.02 -10.64
C GLU A 90 9.33 0.23 -10.73
N SER A 91 8.03 0.04 -10.96
CA SER A 91 7.08 1.15 -11.11
C SER A 91 6.48 1.58 -9.78
N LEU A 92 6.55 2.89 -9.48
CA LEU A 92 6.04 3.45 -8.22
C LEU A 92 4.54 3.18 -8.04
N VAL A 93 3.73 3.47 -9.05
CA VAL A 93 2.26 3.27 -9.01
C VAL A 93 1.91 1.80 -8.84
N TYR A 94 2.61 0.91 -9.55
CA TYR A 94 2.40 -0.52 -9.42
C TYR A 94 2.67 -0.98 -7.98
N TRP A 95 3.76 -0.53 -7.37
CA TRP A 95 4.12 -0.95 -6.01
C TRP A 95 3.24 -0.33 -4.93
N LEU A 96 2.83 0.94 -5.08
CA LEU A 96 1.83 1.56 -4.21
C LEU A 96 0.56 0.71 -4.19
N ARG A 97 0.01 0.39 -5.39
CA ARG A 97 -1.16 -0.49 -5.52
C ARG A 97 -0.88 -1.85 -4.89
N LYS A 98 0.19 -2.53 -5.31
CA LYS A 98 0.53 -3.89 -4.85
C LYS A 98 0.60 -3.99 -3.33
N LEU A 99 1.14 -2.99 -2.64
CA LEU A 99 1.20 -2.98 -1.18
C LEU A 99 -0.17 -2.77 -0.53
N VAL A 100 -1.00 -1.86 -1.06
CA VAL A 100 -2.39 -1.69 -0.61
C VAL A 100 -3.16 -3.01 -0.74
N PHE A 101 -3.10 -3.63 -1.92
CA PHE A 101 -3.76 -4.91 -2.20
C PHE A 101 -3.24 -6.05 -1.35
N ARG A 102 -1.91 -6.15 -1.20
CA ARG A 102 -1.27 -7.18 -0.38
C ARG A 102 -1.75 -7.09 1.07
N GLY A 103 -1.76 -5.88 1.64
CA GLY A 103 -2.27 -5.67 3.00
C GLY A 103 -3.74 -6.09 3.13
N ALA A 104 -4.59 -5.64 2.21
CA ALA A 104 -6.02 -5.94 2.25
C ALA A 104 -6.30 -7.45 2.13
N TYR A 105 -5.57 -8.11 1.23
CA TYR A 105 -5.62 -9.55 1.05
C TYR A 105 -5.19 -10.30 2.31
N LEU A 106 -4.07 -9.91 2.93
CA LEU A 106 -3.58 -10.54 4.16
C LEU A 106 -4.56 -10.35 5.32
N ASP A 107 -5.12 -9.16 5.48
CA ASP A 107 -6.14 -8.87 6.50
C ASP A 107 -7.40 -9.71 6.29
N HIS A 108 -7.83 -9.91 5.03
CA HIS A 108 -8.93 -10.81 4.72
C HIS A 108 -8.61 -12.24 5.13
N ARG A 109 -7.41 -12.74 4.83
CA ARG A 109 -6.98 -14.09 5.23
C ARG A 109 -6.95 -14.27 6.74
N VAL A 110 -6.56 -13.26 7.49
CA VAL A 110 -6.64 -13.27 8.96
C VAL A 110 -8.09 -13.35 9.43
N LYS A 111 -8.99 -12.55 8.85
CA LYS A 111 -10.43 -12.59 9.19
C LYS A 111 -11.08 -13.95 8.91
N GLU A 112 -10.65 -14.64 7.86
CA GLU A 112 -11.12 -15.99 7.51
C GLU A 112 -10.43 -17.10 8.34
N GLY A 113 -9.53 -16.76 9.26
CA GLY A 113 -8.77 -17.73 10.06
C GLY A 113 -7.75 -18.54 9.24
N LEU A 114 -7.39 -18.06 8.06
CA LEU A 114 -6.41 -18.69 7.16
C LEU A 114 -4.98 -18.22 7.41
N LEU A 115 -4.82 -17.11 8.14
CA LEU A 115 -3.55 -16.61 8.67
C LEU A 115 -3.75 -16.11 10.10
N GLU A 116 -2.67 -16.08 10.87
CA GLU A 116 -2.62 -15.42 12.18
C GLU A 116 -1.58 -14.30 12.17
N VAL A 117 -1.78 -13.28 13.00
CA VAL A 117 -0.76 -12.25 13.22
C VAL A 117 0.18 -12.75 14.32
N ALA A 118 1.47 -12.79 14.02
CA ALA A 118 2.52 -13.23 14.92
C ALA A 118 3.57 -12.12 15.09
N TRP A 119 4.24 -12.13 16.24
CA TRP A 119 5.40 -11.27 16.48
C TRP A 119 6.65 -11.94 15.92
N ASP A 120 7.36 -11.25 15.03
CA ASP A 120 8.69 -11.64 14.54
C ASP A 120 9.75 -11.03 15.47
N GLU A 121 10.40 -11.88 16.27
CA GLU A 121 11.46 -11.45 17.19
C GLU A 121 12.74 -11.02 16.47
N ASP A 122 13.02 -11.54 15.27
CA ASP A 122 14.25 -11.27 14.54
C ASP A 122 14.23 -9.86 13.92
N ASN A 123 13.07 -9.46 13.41
CA ASN A 123 12.85 -8.16 12.77
C ASN A 123 12.15 -7.14 13.69
N ALA A 124 11.71 -7.56 14.88
CA ALA A 124 10.94 -6.76 15.83
C ALA A 124 9.70 -6.12 15.19
N GLU A 125 8.97 -6.89 14.38
CA GLU A 125 7.76 -6.44 13.68
C GLU A 125 6.63 -7.49 13.75
N PHE A 126 5.40 -7.06 13.43
CA PHE A 126 4.29 -8.00 13.25
C PHE A 126 4.33 -8.60 11.85
N ALA A 127 4.23 -9.92 11.77
CA ALA A 127 4.20 -10.71 10.55
C ALA A 127 2.95 -11.60 10.50
N TYR A 128 2.75 -12.29 9.38
CA TYR A 128 1.67 -13.24 9.19
C TYR A 128 2.22 -14.66 9.27
N ALA A 129 1.51 -15.57 9.93
CA ALA A 129 1.92 -16.97 10.13
C ALA A 129 0.80 -17.94 9.77
N GLU A 130 1.16 -19.22 9.57
CA GLU A 130 0.18 -20.30 9.45
C GLU A 130 -0.66 -20.43 10.73
N PRO A 131 -1.97 -20.72 10.61
CA PRO A 131 -2.83 -20.92 11.77
C PRO A 131 -2.36 -22.07 12.67
N SER A 132 -2.78 -22.06 13.94
CA SER A 132 -2.54 -23.16 14.89
C SER A 132 -1.07 -23.43 15.27
N GLY A 133 -0.24 -22.38 15.29
CA GLY A 133 1.12 -22.46 15.85
C GLY A 133 2.18 -23.04 14.91
N GLY A 134 1.89 -23.10 13.60
CA GLY A 134 2.91 -23.28 12.58
C GLY A 134 3.86 -22.09 12.60
N ARG A 135 5.03 -22.23 13.22
CA ARG A 135 6.00 -21.13 13.42
C ARG A 135 6.60 -20.54 12.14
N ALA A 136 6.14 -20.96 10.96
CA ALA A 136 6.60 -20.41 9.71
C ALA A 136 5.93 -19.07 9.46
N LEU A 137 6.72 -18.00 9.52
CA LEU A 137 6.30 -16.69 9.03
C LEU A 137 6.15 -16.77 7.52
N LEU A 138 5.06 -16.18 7.01
CA LEU A 138 4.83 -16.04 5.58
C LEU A 138 5.89 -15.10 5.00
N GLU A 139 6.82 -15.65 4.22
CA GLU A 139 7.81 -14.86 3.50
C GLU A 139 7.13 -14.02 2.41
N LEU A 140 7.15 -12.70 2.59
CA LEU A 140 6.67 -11.76 1.59
C LEU A 140 7.81 -11.38 0.65
N ALA A 141 7.52 -11.34 -0.66
CA ALA A 141 8.49 -10.86 -1.64
C ALA A 141 9.01 -9.46 -1.24
N PRO A 142 10.32 -9.21 -1.38
CA PRO A 142 10.96 -7.97 -0.97
C PRO A 142 10.29 -6.78 -1.65
N THR A 143 10.34 -5.63 -0.97
CA THR A 143 9.78 -4.38 -1.47
C THR A 143 10.92 -3.50 -1.98
N PRO A 144 10.85 -2.95 -3.20
CA PRO A 144 11.82 -1.97 -3.68
C PRO A 144 11.77 -0.68 -2.86
N SER A 145 12.78 0.18 -3.04
CA SER A 145 12.93 1.40 -2.26
C SER A 145 13.09 2.65 -3.14
N TRP A 146 12.35 3.69 -2.76
CA TRP A 146 12.46 5.06 -3.24
C TRP A 146 13.20 5.96 -2.25
N HIS A 147 13.84 5.41 -1.21
CA HIS A 147 14.44 6.21 -0.13
C HIS A 147 15.47 7.23 -0.61
N ALA A 148 16.24 6.92 -1.66
CA ALA A 148 17.20 7.86 -2.27
C ALA A 148 16.52 9.06 -2.98
N LEU A 149 15.22 8.96 -3.25
CA LEU A 149 14.34 9.97 -3.84
C LEU A 149 13.19 10.30 -2.88
N GLN A 150 13.40 10.13 -1.57
CA GLN A 150 12.38 10.43 -0.57
C GLN A 150 11.97 11.90 -0.66
N PHE A 151 10.68 12.18 -0.48
CA PHE A 151 10.17 13.53 -0.35
C PHE A 151 10.83 14.20 0.87
N PRO A 152 11.56 15.32 0.68
CA PRO A 152 12.14 16.04 1.80
C PRO A 152 11.02 16.76 2.56
N ARG A 153 10.90 16.50 3.87
CA ARG A 153 10.14 17.36 4.78
C ARG A 153 11.09 18.43 5.33
N ASP A 154 10.67 19.69 5.25
CA ASP A 154 11.35 20.84 5.88
C ASP A 154 11.04 20.91 7.38
#